data_AF-A0A951MKE3-F1
#
_entry.id   AF-A0A951MKE3-F1
#
_cell.length_a   1.000
_cell.length_b   1.000
_cell.length_c   1.000
_cell.angle_alpha   90.00
_cell.angle_beta   90.00
_cell.angle_gamma   90.00
#
_symmetry.space_group_name_H-M   'P 1'
#
loop_
_entity.id
_entity.type
_entity.pdbx_description
1 polymer ?
#
loop_
_entity_poly.entity_id
_entity_poly.type
_entity_poly.pdbx_seq_one_letter_code
_entity_poly.pdbx_strand_id
1 'polypeptide(L)'
;MTTQTPEQAAIEEWVQKNSKMLADYLFSMSVLTRDMKLSCRWIVPHKVMVAEGWAEKNPNDRYWLVAGSNAVLMDYAKAEVAKSPREALRHFALKWQLQAERIRTTGDRREFDAQTRNALAGVDMSTIADSIAEKAEYLYSLTENDVNWDNGSGH
;
A
#
# COMPACT_ATOMS: atom_id res chain seq x y z
N MET A 1 -31.73 5.25 -14.77
CA MET A 1 -30.97 5.77 -13.62
C MET A 1 -30.57 4.57 -12.80
N THR A 2 -29.31 4.16 -12.84
CA THR A 2 -28.84 3.02 -12.02
C THR A 2 -28.63 3.54 -10.61
N THR A 3 -29.52 3.20 -9.68
CA THR A 3 -29.39 3.61 -8.28
C THR A 3 -28.20 2.88 -7.68
N GLN A 4 -27.17 3.61 -7.27
CA GLN A 4 -26.03 3.07 -6.53
C GLN A 4 -26.54 2.48 -5.21
N THR A 5 -26.14 1.24 -4.90
CA THR A 5 -26.50 0.59 -3.63
C THR A 5 -25.71 1.20 -2.46
N PRO A 6 -26.21 1.14 -1.21
CA PRO A 6 -25.47 1.63 -0.05
C PRO A 6 -24.07 1.01 0.09
N GLU A 7 -23.91 -0.26 -0.30
CA GLU A 7 -22.62 -0.96 -0.29
C GLU A 7 -21.63 -0.36 -1.30
N GLN A 8 -22.07 -0.09 -2.53
CA GLN A 8 -21.23 0.56 -3.55
C GLN A 8 -20.79 1.95 -3.12
N ALA A 9 -21.68 2.73 -2.49
CA ALA A 9 -21.35 4.05 -1.95
C ALA A 9 -20.30 3.95 -0.83
N ALA A 10 -20.42 2.97 0.07
CA ALA A 10 -19.45 2.76 1.15
C ALA A 10 -18.06 2.35 0.64
N ILE A 11 -18.01 1.53 -0.43
CA ILE A 11 -16.74 1.16 -1.08
C ILE A 11 -16.09 2.39 -1.72
N GLU A 12 -16.88 3.21 -2.41
CA GLU A 12 -16.38 4.43 -3.05
C GLU A 12 -15.82 5.42 -2.02
N GLU A 13 -16.55 5.66 -0.92
CA GLU A 13 -16.07 6.50 0.18
C GLU A 13 -14.75 5.96 0.76
N TRP A 14 -14.66 4.65 0.94
CA TRP A 14 -13.43 4.01 1.44
C TRP A 14 -12.25 4.18 0.47
N VAL A 15 -12.47 4.04 -0.85
CA VAL A 15 -11.44 4.28 -1.88
C VAL A 15 -11.00 5.74 -1.89
N GLN A 16 -11.94 6.69 -1.82
CA GLN A 16 -11.64 8.12 -1.78
C GLN A 16 -10.81 8.48 -0.53
N LYS A 17 -11.18 7.95 0.63
CA LYS A 17 -10.43 8.14 1.88
C LYS A 17 -8.99 7.62 1.76
N ASN A 18 -8.80 6.40 1.28
CA ASN A 18 -7.45 5.83 1.12
C ASN A 18 -6.63 6.59 0.08
N SER A 19 -7.26 7.06 -1.00
CA SER A 19 -6.59 7.88 -2.02
C SER A 19 -6.09 9.20 -1.43
N LYS A 20 -6.89 9.86 -0.59
CA LYS A 20 -6.47 11.06 0.13
C LYS A 20 -5.31 10.79 1.08
N MET A 21 -5.40 9.72 1.88
CA MET A 21 -4.32 9.35 2.80
C MET A 21 -3.01 9.05 2.07
N LEU A 22 -3.06 8.36 0.92
CA LEU A 22 -1.89 8.12 0.06
C LEU A 22 -1.31 9.42 -0.47
N ALA A 23 -2.15 10.34 -0.96
CA ALA A 23 -1.67 11.61 -1.46
C ALA A 23 -0.94 12.42 -0.38
N ASP A 24 -1.51 12.48 0.83
CA ASP A 24 -0.92 13.17 1.97
C ASP A 24 0.41 12.52 2.39
N TYR A 25 0.47 11.19 2.42
CA TYR A 25 1.68 10.43 2.72
C TYR A 25 2.80 10.63 1.68
N LEU A 26 2.50 10.55 0.39
CA LEU A 26 3.50 10.77 -0.67
C LEU A 26 4.02 12.20 -0.68
N PHE A 27 3.15 13.17 -0.38
CA PHE A 27 3.53 14.57 -0.25
C PHE A 27 4.42 14.81 0.97
N SER A 28 4.09 14.24 2.15
CA SER A 28 4.91 14.39 3.35
C SER A 28 6.30 13.77 3.20
N MET A 29 6.39 12.66 2.45
CA MET A 29 7.64 11.98 2.11
C MET A 29 8.40 12.66 0.96
N SER A 30 7.89 13.75 0.39
CA SER A 30 8.47 14.45 -0.78
C SER A 30 8.67 13.56 -2.01
N VAL A 31 7.85 12.50 -2.14
CA VAL A 31 7.89 11.55 -3.27
C VAL A 31 7.15 12.13 -4.48
N LEU A 32 5.98 12.73 -4.24
CA LEU A 32 5.17 13.39 -5.25
C LEU A 32 4.71 14.78 -4.79
N THR A 33 4.46 15.65 -5.75
CA THR A 33 3.98 17.03 -5.54
C THR A 33 2.46 17.10 -5.46
N ARG A 34 1.92 18.25 -5.02
CA ARG A 34 0.46 18.42 -4.82
C ARG A 34 -0.39 18.26 -6.08
N ASP A 35 0.21 18.40 -7.27
CA ASP A 35 -0.41 18.15 -8.57
C ASP A 35 -0.41 16.65 -8.95
N MET A 36 -0.17 15.74 -7.99
CA MET A 36 -0.23 14.32 -8.27
C MET A 36 -1.63 13.87 -8.70
N LYS A 37 -1.65 12.85 -9.56
CA LYS A 37 -2.83 12.05 -9.89
C LYS A 37 -2.67 10.67 -9.30
N LEU A 38 -3.79 10.07 -8.91
CA LEU A 38 -3.89 8.72 -8.41
C LEU A 38 -4.93 7.97 -9.22
N SER A 39 -4.64 6.72 -9.57
CA SER A 39 -5.57 5.81 -10.24
C SER A 39 -5.62 4.50 -9.48
N CYS A 40 -6.76 4.22 -8.86
CA CYS A 40 -7.00 2.94 -8.21
C CYS A 40 -7.02 1.84 -9.28
N ARG A 41 -6.21 0.79 -9.09
CA ARG A 41 -6.07 -0.31 -10.04
C ARG A 41 -6.72 -1.60 -9.58
N TRP A 42 -6.78 -1.82 -8.27
CA TRP A 42 -7.39 -3.02 -7.69
C TRP A 42 -7.72 -2.81 -6.22
N ILE A 43 -8.77 -3.47 -5.74
CA ILE A 43 -9.16 -3.46 -4.33
C ILE A 43 -9.60 -4.84 -3.86
N VAL A 44 -9.39 -5.09 -2.57
CA VAL A 44 -10.29 -5.93 -1.77
C VAL A 44 -11.07 -4.98 -0.87
N PRO A 45 -12.40 -4.86 -1.04
CA PRO A 45 -13.21 -3.89 -0.31
C PRO A 45 -12.90 -3.84 1.19
N HIS A 46 -12.68 -2.63 1.70
CA HIS A 46 -12.38 -2.33 3.10
C HIS A 46 -11.08 -2.94 3.66
N LYS A 47 -10.28 -3.62 2.83
CA LYS A 47 -9.08 -4.34 3.25
C LYS A 47 -7.81 -3.79 2.61
N VAL A 48 -7.71 -3.83 1.29
CA VAL A 48 -6.50 -3.46 0.53
C VAL A 48 -6.90 -2.66 -0.71
N MET A 49 -6.13 -1.63 -1.02
CA MET A 49 -6.18 -0.87 -2.24
C MET A 49 -4.78 -0.79 -2.85
N VAL A 50 -4.71 -1.06 -4.16
CA VAL A 50 -3.52 -0.85 -4.97
C VAL A 50 -3.82 0.22 -5.99
N ALA A 51 -2.94 1.22 -6.08
CA ALA A 51 -3.08 2.33 -7.00
C ALA A 51 -1.76 2.62 -7.72
N GLU A 52 -1.86 3.35 -8.83
CA GLU A 52 -0.74 4.05 -9.43
C GLU A 52 -0.82 5.54 -9.10
N GLY A 53 0.33 6.17 -8.85
CA GLY A 53 0.46 7.61 -8.66
C GLY A 53 1.54 8.21 -9.55
N TRP A 54 1.32 9.44 -10.02
CA TRP A 54 2.29 10.21 -10.81
C TRP A 54 2.06 11.71 -10.66
N ALA A 55 3.08 12.52 -10.93
CA ALA A 55 2.93 13.98 -11.00
C ALA A 55 2.28 14.37 -12.35
N GLU A 56 1.33 15.32 -12.36
CA GLU A 56 0.66 15.76 -13.58
C GLU A 56 1.64 16.25 -14.66
N LYS A 57 2.73 16.92 -14.25
CA LYS A 57 3.79 17.39 -15.15
C LYS A 57 4.77 16.31 -15.60
N ASN A 58 4.76 15.14 -14.97
CA ASN A 58 5.64 14.02 -15.32
C ASN A 58 4.90 12.68 -15.27
N PRO A 59 4.01 12.41 -16.24
CA PRO A 59 3.17 11.21 -16.24
C PRO A 59 3.94 9.89 -16.46
N ASN A 60 5.23 9.96 -16.80
CA ASN A 60 6.09 8.80 -16.97
C ASN A 60 6.76 8.36 -15.66
N ASP A 61 6.94 9.28 -14.70
CA ASP A 61 7.47 8.92 -13.38
C ASP A 61 6.33 8.43 -12.47
N ARG A 62 6.06 7.13 -12.57
CA ARG A 62 4.95 6.46 -11.90
C ARG A 62 5.42 5.64 -10.72
N TYR A 63 4.50 5.47 -9.78
CA TYR A 63 4.69 4.72 -8.56
C TYR A 63 3.52 3.76 -8.36
N TRP A 64 3.83 2.53 -7.95
CA TRP A 64 2.88 1.65 -7.31
C TRP A 64 2.67 2.09 -5.86
N LEU A 65 1.43 2.02 -5.40
CA LEU A 65 1.01 2.46 -4.08
C LEU A 65 0.14 1.40 -3.46
N VAL A 66 0.31 1.19 -2.16
CA VAL A 66 -0.54 0.29 -1.37
C VAL A 66 -1.07 1.01 -0.13
N ALA A 67 -2.35 0.84 0.15
CA ALA A 67 -3.00 1.30 1.36
C ALA A 67 -4.10 0.30 1.76
N GLY A 68 -4.55 0.37 3.00
CA GLY A 68 -5.58 -0.54 3.48
C GLY A 68 -5.99 -0.30 4.92
N SER A 69 -6.65 -1.31 5.49
CA SER A 69 -6.96 -1.34 6.92
C SER A 69 -5.70 -1.62 7.75
N ASN A 70 -5.85 -1.79 9.06
CA ASN A 70 -4.73 -2.01 10.00
C ASN A 70 -3.79 -3.17 9.64
N ALA A 71 -4.23 -4.11 8.79
CA ALA A 71 -3.43 -5.23 8.31
C ALA A 71 -2.47 -4.87 7.15
N VAL A 72 -2.42 -3.61 6.71
CA VAL A 72 -1.70 -3.18 5.50
C VAL A 72 -0.96 -1.89 5.80
N LEU A 73 0.36 -1.89 5.59
CA LEU A 73 1.14 -0.66 5.69
C LEU A 73 0.89 0.22 4.47
N MET A 74 0.94 1.53 4.67
CA MET A 74 0.97 2.47 3.56
C MET A 74 2.39 2.54 3.01
N ASP A 75 2.55 2.27 1.72
CA ASP A 75 3.88 2.21 1.10
C ASP A 75 3.82 2.51 -0.41
N TYR A 76 4.99 2.74 -0.99
CA TYR A 76 5.17 3.02 -2.41
C TYR A 76 6.42 2.32 -2.98
N ALA A 77 6.40 2.12 -4.30
CA ALA A 77 7.52 1.61 -5.06
C ALA A 77 7.49 2.20 -6.48
N LYS A 78 8.64 2.28 -7.15
CA LYS A 78 8.71 2.71 -8.56
C LYS A 78 7.88 1.77 -9.45
N ALA A 79 7.20 2.31 -10.46
CA ALA A 79 6.35 1.50 -11.33
C ALA A 79 7.11 0.37 -12.04
N GLU A 80 8.41 0.54 -12.29
CA GLU A 80 9.28 -0.43 -12.96
C GLU A 80 9.42 -1.78 -12.23
N VAL A 81 9.13 -1.83 -10.92
CA VAL A 81 9.27 -3.05 -10.12
C VAL A 81 8.19 -4.10 -10.39
N ALA A 82 7.11 -3.72 -11.06
CA ALA A 82 5.95 -4.58 -11.30
C ALA A 82 5.13 -4.11 -12.51
N LYS A 83 4.60 -5.04 -13.29
CA LYS A 83 3.77 -4.76 -14.48
C LYS A 83 2.27 -4.80 -14.19
N SER A 84 1.87 -5.27 -13.02
CA SER A 84 0.47 -5.42 -12.62
C SER A 84 0.26 -5.14 -11.14
N PRO A 85 -0.97 -4.86 -10.70
CA PRO A 85 -1.28 -4.71 -9.27
C PRO A 85 -0.93 -5.94 -8.45
N ARG A 86 -1.09 -7.14 -9.03
CA ARG A 86 -0.73 -8.42 -8.38
C ARG A 86 0.78 -8.52 -8.15
N GLU A 87 1.58 -8.18 -9.16
CA GLU A 87 3.04 -8.13 -9.03
C GLU A 87 3.49 -7.05 -8.04
N ALA A 88 2.82 -5.90 -8.01
CA ALA A 88 3.11 -4.83 -7.07
C ALA A 88 2.87 -5.28 -5.61
N LEU A 89 1.77 -5.99 -5.34
CA LEU A 89 1.51 -6.57 -4.01
C LEU A 89 2.57 -7.60 -3.61
N ARG A 90 2.99 -8.47 -4.53
CA ARG A 90 4.09 -9.42 -4.26
C ARG A 90 5.39 -8.68 -3.94
N HIS A 91 5.67 -7.60 -4.66
CA HIS A 91 6.82 -6.76 -4.39
C HIS A 91 6.77 -6.13 -2.99
N PHE A 92 5.63 -5.55 -2.60
CA PHE A 92 5.44 -4.99 -1.26
C PHE A 92 5.56 -6.05 -0.17
N ALA A 93 4.96 -7.22 -0.36
CA ALA A 93 5.08 -8.33 0.57
C ALA A 93 6.55 -8.73 0.78
N LEU A 94 7.32 -8.90 -0.31
CA LEU A 94 8.74 -9.22 -0.22
C LEU A 94 9.55 -8.09 0.46
N LYS A 95 9.28 -6.83 0.08
CA LYS A 95 9.93 -5.66 0.68
C LYS A 95 9.74 -5.64 2.20
N TRP A 96 8.52 -5.89 2.67
CA TRP A 96 8.19 -5.91 4.10
C TRP A 96 8.77 -7.13 4.82
N GLN A 97 8.79 -8.32 4.21
CA GLN A 97 9.50 -9.48 4.78
C GLN A 97 10.99 -9.19 5.00
N LEU A 98 11.66 -8.61 4.00
CA LEU A 98 13.07 -8.24 4.13
C LEU A 98 13.28 -7.15 5.19
N GLN A 99 12.37 -6.20 5.30
CA GLN A 99 12.41 -5.17 6.33
C GLN A 99 12.26 -5.77 7.73
N ALA A 100 11.31 -6.68 7.93
CA ALA A 100 11.14 -7.40 9.19
C ALA A 100 12.42 -8.15 9.59
N GLU A 101 13.03 -8.88 8.66
CA GLU A 101 14.24 -9.66 8.93
C GLU A 101 15.46 -8.77 9.27
N ARG A 102 15.60 -7.63 8.58
CA ARG A 102 16.63 -6.64 8.90
C ARG A 102 16.44 -6.07 10.30
N ILE A 103 15.22 -5.74 10.68
CA ILE A 103 14.90 -5.25 12.01
C ILE A 103 15.24 -6.30 13.08
N ARG A 104 14.91 -7.57 12.87
CA ARG A 104 15.27 -8.65 13.80
C ARG A 104 16.79 -8.79 13.96
N THR A 105 17.51 -8.73 12.85
CA THR A 105 18.97 -8.98 12.85
C THR A 105 19.76 -7.79 13.40
N THR A 106 19.37 -6.56 13.04
CA THR A 106 20.17 -5.36 13.31
C THR A 106 19.63 -4.51 14.46
N GLY A 107 18.34 -4.63 14.78
CA GLY A 107 17.65 -3.71 15.68
C GLY A 107 17.61 -2.26 15.18
N ASP A 108 17.92 -2.00 13.90
CA ASP A 108 18.09 -0.64 13.40
C ASP A 108 16.75 0.08 13.22
N ARG A 109 16.57 1.17 13.96
CA ARG A 109 15.38 2.04 13.90
C ARG A 109 15.45 3.10 12.80
N ARG A 110 16.57 3.18 12.07
CA ARG A 110 16.78 4.18 11.01
C ARG A 110 15.98 3.90 9.76
N GLU A 111 15.47 2.68 9.57
CA GLU A 111 14.59 2.34 8.45
C GLU A 111 13.23 3.05 8.53
N PHE A 112 12.85 3.55 9.70
CA PHE A 112 11.64 4.34 9.89
C PHE A 112 11.93 5.83 9.80
N ASP A 113 10.97 6.58 9.22
CA ASP A 113 10.97 8.04 9.29
C ASP A 113 10.92 8.52 10.75
N ALA A 114 11.21 9.81 10.97
CA ALA A 114 11.30 10.37 12.31
C ALA A 114 9.97 10.27 13.10
N GLN A 115 8.83 10.39 12.42
CA GLN A 115 7.51 10.34 13.05
C GLN A 115 7.20 8.92 13.53
N THR A 116 7.37 7.93 12.65
CA THR A 116 7.20 6.51 12.94
C THR A 116 8.15 6.07 14.04
N ARG A 117 9.41 6.52 14.00
CA ARG A 117 10.39 6.20 15.05
C ARG A 117 9.96 6.73 16.43
N ASN A 118 9.41 7.93 16.49
CA ASN A 118 8.89 8.50 17.74
C ASN A 118 7.64 7.76 18.23
N ALA A 119 6.73 7.38 17.33
CA ALA A 119 5.54 6.61 17.67
C ALA A 119 5.86 5.21 18.20
N LEU A 120 6.97 4.63 17.76
CA LEU A 120 7.47 3.32 18.19
C LEU A 120 8.45 3.40 19.37
N ALA A 121 8.63 4.58 19.97
CA ALA A 121 9.50 4.73 21.14
C ALA A 121 9.02 3.84 22.30
N GLY A 122 9.91 3.01 22.83
CA GLY A 122 9.59 2.05 23.89
C GLY A 122 8.99 0.71 23.44
N VAL A 123 8.70 0.54 22.14
CA VAL A 123 8.27 -0.77 21.59
C VAL A 123 9.51 -1.64 21.32
N ASP A 124 9.42 -2.93 21.63
CA ASP A 124 10.46 -3.91 21.30
C ASP A 124 10.57 -4.11 19.78
N MET A 125 11.80 -4.20 19.27
CA MET A 125 12.08 -4.37 17.85
C MET A 125 11.60 -5.72 17.33
N SER A 126 11.60 -6.76 18.18
CA SER A 126 11.04 -8.07 17.84
C SER A 126 9.54 -7.96 17.49
N THR A 127 8.77 -7.28 18.34
CA THR A 127 7.34 -7.00 18.12
C THR A 127 7.09 -6.19 16.86
N ILE A 128 7.95 -5.20 16.56
CA ILE A 128 7.85 -4.42 15.32
C ILE A 128 8.09 -5.31 14.10
N ALA A 129 9.15 -6.12 14.12
CA ALA A 129 9.46 -7.02 13.02
C ALA A 129 8.34 -8.05 12.79
N ASP A 130 7.80 -8.65 13.85
CA ASP A 130 6.72 -9.63 13.76
C ASP A 130 5.45 -9.00 13.17
N SER A 131 5.12 -7.77 13.58
CA SER A 131 4.00 -7.02 13.02
C SER A 131 4.17 -6.69 11.52
N ILE A 132 5.40 -6.42 11.06
CA ILE A 132 5.68 -6.19 9.65
C ILE A 132 5.61 -7.51 8.86
N ALA A 133 6.18 -8.59 9.41
CA ALA A 133 6.15 -9.92 8.80
C ALA A 133 4.70 -10.42 8.62
N GLU A 134 3.85 -10.26 9.64
CA GLU A 134 2.43 -10.62 9.58
C GLU A 134 1.70 -9.87 8.44
N LYS A 135 1.95 -8.57 8.30
CA LYS A 135 1.34 -7.76 7.22
C LYS A 135 1.84 -8.17 5.85
N ALA A 136 3.10 -8.55 5.76
CA ALA A 136 3.70 -9.05 4.54
C ALA A 136 3.11 -10.41 4.12
N GLU A 137 2.93 -11.33 5.06
CA GLU A 137 2.25 -12.61 4.82
C GLU A 137 0.79 -12.41 4.41
N TYR A 138 0.08 -11.51 5.09
CA TYR A 138 -1.28 -11.15 4.73
C TYR A 138 -1.34 -10.66 3.28
N LEU A 139 -0.48 -9.71 2.90
CA LEU A 139 -0.45 -9.17 1.55
C LEU A 139 -0.12 -10.25 0.51
N TYR A 140 0.85 -11.12 0.80
CA TYR A 140 1.22 -12.23 -0.07
C TYR A 140 0.08 -13.22 -0.28
N SER A 141 -0.65 -13.57 0.79
CA SER A 141 -1.79 -14.50 0.73
C SER A 141 -2.89 -14.02 -0.23
N LEU A 142 -3.10 -12.71 -0.34
CA LEU A 142 -4.05 -12.13 -1.29
C LEU A 142 -3.63 -12.36 -2.74
N THR A 143 -2.32 -12.48 -2.99
CA THR A 143 -1.76 -12.72 -4.33
C THR A 143 -1.74 -14.18 -4.74
N GLU A 144 -1.89 -15.11 -3.80
CA GLU A 144 -1.93 -16.55 -4.08
C GLU A 144 -3.36 -17.04 -4.35
N ASN A 145 -4.36 -16.37 -3.79
CA ASN A 145 -5.75 -16.76 -3.99
C ASN A 145 -6.31 -16.18 -5.31
N ASP A 146 -6.33 -17.01 -6.36
CA ASP A 146 -6.79 -16.63 -7.71
C ASP A 146 -8.24 -16.11 -7.74
N VAL A 147 -9.11 -16.50 -6.79
CA VAL A 147 -10.48 -15.97 -6.68
C VAL A 147 -10.49 -14.45 -6.52
N ASN A 148 -9.44 -13.87 -5.93
CA ASN A 148 -9.30 -12.43 -5.78
C ASN A 148 -8.93 -11.70 -7.10
N TRP A 149 -8.55 -12.44 -8.14
CA TRP A 149 -7.98 -11.92 -9.39
C TRP A 149 -8.76 -12.34 -10.64
N ASP A 150 -9.38 -13.53 -10.63
CA ASP A 150 -10.08 -14.09 -11.80
C ASP A 150 -11.40 -13.37 -12.14
N ASN A 151 -11.92 -12.52 -11.25
CA ASN A 151 -13.08 -11.69 -11.53
C ASN A 151 -12.76 -10.42 -12.37
N GLY A 152 -11.52 -10.29 -12.88
CA GLY A 152 -11.04 -9.12 -13.64
C GLY A 152 -10.98 -9.28 -15.16
N SER A 153 -11.44 -10.39 -15.73
CA SER A 153 -11.56 -10.56 -17.18
C SER A 153 -12.92 -10.08 -17.68
N GLY A 154 -13.11 -8.76 -17.73
CA GLY A 154 -14.21 -8.14 -18.47
C GLY A 154 -15.22 -7.35 -17.64
N HIS A 155 -15.10 -6.03 -17.69
CA HIS A 155 -16.16 -5.14 -18.17
C HIS A 155 -15.54 -3.84 -18.68
#